data_AF-A0A2D7BYZ9-F1
#
_entry.id   AF-A0A2D7BYZ9-F1
#
_cell.length_a   1.000
_cell.length_b   1.000
_cell.length_c   1.000
_cell.angle_alpha   90.00
_cell.angle_beta   90.00
_cell.angle_gamma   90.00
#
_symmetry.space_group_name_H-M   'P 1'
#
loop_
_entity.id
_entity.type
_entity.pdbx_description
1 polymer ?
#
loop_
_entity_poly.entity_id
_entity_poly.type
_entity_poly.pdbx_seq_one_letter_code
_entity_poly.pdbx_strand_id
1 'polypeptide(L)'
;MSDDFAEGEIAWSATYHAAVEVKNRLTTEFLASKKGMTQFDYEKKYGCPAYSIYVRQKVESEDTFFSNVVKGGFSAYAPAYELCKLEHLRDYGVRIERL
;
A
#
# COMPACT_ATOMS: atom_id res chain seq x y z
N MET A 1 -5.45 10.96 -15.60
CA MET A 1 -6.29 11.05 -14.39
C MET A 1 -5.61 10.21 -13.35
N SER A 2 -5.10 10.83 -12.27
CA SER A 2 -4.51 10.08 -11.16
C SER A 2 -5.68 9.53 -10.36
N ASP A 3 -5.92 8.23 -10.41
CA ASP A 3 -6.88 7.63 -9.52
C ASP A 3 -6.39 7.79 -8.08
N ASP A 4 -7.21 8.42 -7.24
CA ASP A 4 -6.99 8.42 -5.80
C ASP A 4 -7.35 7.04 -5.23
N PHE A 5 -6.63 6.67 -4.17
CA PHE A 5 -6.85 5.43 -3.43
C PHE A 5 -7.51 5.71 -2.09
N ALA A 6 -8.47 4.87 -1.70
CA ALA A 6 -9.10 4.92 -0.39
C ALA A 6 -8.21 4.24 0.68
N GLU A 7 -8.33 4.67 1.92
CA GLU A 7 -7.70 3.97 3.05
C GLU A 7 -8.28 2.56 3.19
N GLY A 8 -7.41 1.56 3.27
CA GLY A 8 -7.76 0.15 3.29
C GLY A 8 -7.96 -0.49 1.90
N GLU A 9 -7.87 0.29 0.81
CA GLU A 9 -7.97 -0.24 -0.55
C GLU A 9 -6.80 -1.18 -0.86
N ILE A 10 -7.10 -2.29 -1.55
CA ILE A 10 -6.09 -3.24 -2.00
C ILE A 10 -5.70 -2.90 -3.42
N ALA A 11 -4.42 -2.55 -3.60
CA ALA A 11 -3.82 -2.20 -4.87
C ALA A 11 -2.68 -3.17 -5.19
N TRP A 12 -2.18 -3.11 -6.42
CA TRP A 12 -0.94 -3.76 -6.81
C TRP A 12 0.20 -2.75 -6.85
N SER A 13 1.34 -3.06 -6.23
CA SER A 13 2.55 -2.24 -6.37
C SER A 13 3.41 -2.74 -7.53
N ALA A 14 3.70 -1.85 -8.48
CA ALA A 14 4.65 -2.12 -9.55
C ALA A 14 6.08 -2.29 -9.04
N THR A 15 6.46 -1.57 -7.99
CA THR A 15 7.81 -1.59 -7.39
C THR A 15 8.08 -2.86 -6.58
N TYR A 16 7.09 -3.30 -5.80
CA TYR A 16 7.23 -4.48 -4.94
C TYR A 16 6.69 -5.77 -5.56
N HIS A 17 6.05 -5.68 -6.73
CA HIS A 17 5.44 -6.81 -7.43
C HIS A 17 4.52 -7.65 -6.53
N ALA A 18 3.72 -6.97 -5.70
CA ALA A 18 2.88 -7.59 -4.68
C ALA A 18 1.60 -6.79 -4.44
N ALA A 19 0.59 -7.48 -3.88
CA ALA A 19 -0.60 -6.84 -3.36
C ALA A 19 -0.24 -5.99 -2.12
N VAL A 20 -0.78 -4.78 -2.08
CA VAL A 20 -0.54 -3.84 -1.00
C VAL A 20 -1.86 -3.31 -0.47
N GLU A 21 -1.89 -3.04 0.82
CA GLU A 21 -2.99 -2.30 1.42
C GLU A 21 -2.60 -0.83 1.55
N VAL A 22 -3.39 0.04 0.94
CA VAL A 22 -3.22 1.48 1.04
C VAL A 22 -3.62 1.94 2.44
N LYS A 23 -2.78 2.76 3.07
CA LYS A 23 -3.02 3.35 4.38
C LYS A 23 -3.29 4.85 4.21
N ASN A 24 -2.43 5.71 4.72
CA ASN A 24 -2.65 7.15 4.75
C ASN A 24 -1.94 7.83 3.57
N ARG A 25 -2.61 8.82 2.98
CA ARG A 25 -1.95 9.76 2.06
C ARG A 25 -0.94 10.61 2.82
N LEU A 26 0.25 10.80 2.27
CA LEU A 26 1.37 11.53 2.86
C LEU A 26 1.24 13.04 2.63
N THR A 27 0.12 13.62 3.08
CA THR A 27 -0.06 15.08 3.02
C THR A 27 0.83 15.77 4.04
N THR A 28 1.12 17.05 3.83
CA THR A 28 1.88 17.88 4.76
C THR A 28 1.27 17.91 6.15
N GLU A 29 -0.06 17.92 6.25
CA GLU A 29 -0.80 17.94 7.52
C GLU A 29 -0.67 16.60 8.25
N PHE A 30 -0.75 15.49 7.51
CA PHE A 30 -0.55 14.16 8.07
C PHE A 30 0.86 14.01 8.64
N LEU A 31 1.88 14.42 7.87
CA LEU A 31 3.27 14.38 8.31
C LEU A 31 3.49 15.28 9.54
N ALA A 32 2.89 16.47 9.60
CA ALA A 32 3.00 17.37 10.75
C ALA A 32 2.43 16.76 12.04
N SER A 33 1.41 15.90 11.93
CA SER A 33 0.83 15.18 13.06
C SER A 33 1.72 14.04 13.60
N LYS A 34 2.68 13.54 12.81
CA LYS A 34 3.52 12.39 13.15
C LYS A 34 4.91 12.83 13.59
N LYS A 35 5.14 12.77 14.91
CA LYS A 35 6.46 13.01 15.50
C LYS A 35 7.49 12.04 14.92
N GLY A 36 8.63 12.58 14.45
CA GLY A 36 9.73 11.81 13.88
C GLY A 36 9.67 11.64 12.35
N MET A 37 8.60 12.08 11.69
CA MET A 37 8.55 12.12 10.22
C MET A 37 9.07 13.44 9.68
N THR A 38 9.85 13.37 8.60
CA THR A 38 10.30 14.55 7.87
C THR A 38 9.10 15.23 7.21
N GLN A 39 8.97 16.54 7.44
CA GLN A 39 8.00 17.36 6.74
C GLN A 39 8.47 17.51 5.28
N PHE A 40 7.80 16.82 4.37
CA PHE A 40 8.17 16.81 2.96
C PHE A 40 6.92 16.82 2.09
N ASP A 41 6.89 17.69 1.09
CA ASP A 41 5.79 17.79 0.12
C ASP A 41 6.02 16.78 -1.02
N TYR A 42 5.50 15.57 -0.81
CA TYR A 42 5.61 14.47 -1.77
C TYR A 42 4.86 14.74 -3.06
N GLU A 43 3.72 15.42 -2.99
CA GLU A 43 2.89 15.71 -4.16
C GLU A 43 3.56 16.70 -5.09
N LYS A 44 4.18 17.74 -4.52
CA LYS A 44 4.98 18.69 -5.30
C LYS A 44 6.21 18.04 -5.93
N LYS A 45 6.84 17.07 -5.24
CA LYS A 45 8.02 16.36 -5.79
C LYS A 45 7.66 15.41 -6.92
N TYR A 46 6.62 14.61 -6.75
CA TYR A 46 6.27 13.52 -7.67
C TYR A 46 5.17 13.87 -8.66
N GLY A 47 4.49 15.00 -8.48
CA GLY A 47 3.37 15.43 -9.32
C GLY A 47 2.08 14.62 -9.09
N CYS A 48 2.04 13.77 -8.06
CA CYS A 48 0.90 12.94 -7.71
C CYS A 48 0.86 12.66 -6.20
N PRO A 49 -0.28 12.18 -5.66
CA PRO A 49 -0.37 11.70 -4.29
C PRO A 49 0.67 10.62 -3.98
N ALA A 50 1.15 10.58 -2.74
CA ALA A 50 1.93 9.47 -2.22
C ALA A 50 1.24 8.89 -0.99
N TYR A 51 1.35 7.58 -0.79
CA TYR A 51 0.64 6.87 0.27
C TYR A 51 1.63 6.04 1.09
N SER A 52 1.33 5.90 2.39
CA SER A 52 1.83 4.77 3.15
C SER A 52 1.08 3.51 2.74
N ILE A 53 1.82 2.42 2.61
CA ILE A 53 1.32 1.14 2.14
C ILE A 53 1.84 0.01 3.03
N TYR A 54 1.09 -1.07 3.11
CA TYR A 54 1.55 -2.32 3.70
C TYR A 54 1.66 -3.39 2.62
N VAL A 55 2.87 -3.83 2.33
CA VAL A 55 3.17 -4.83 1.31
C VAL A 55 2.91 -6.21 1.86
N ARG A 56 2.00 -6.96 1.24
CA ARG A 56 1.66 -8.32 1.67
C ARG A 56 2.68 -9.30 1.12
N GLN A 57 3.19 -10.17 1.99
CA GLN A 57 4.08 -11.27 1.61
C GLN A 57 3.46 -12.60 1.99
N LYS A 58 3.66 -13.59 1.11
CA LYS A 58 3.29 -14.97 1.41
C LYS A 58 4.17 -15.46 2.56
N VAL A 59 3.55 -15.97 3.61
CA VAL A 59 4.27 -16.67 4.68
C VAL A 59 4.50 -18.09 4.19
N GLU A 60 5.74 -18.46 3.89
CA GLU A 60 6.09 -19.86 3.67
C GLU A 60 6.17 -20.54 5.04
N SER A 61 5.20 -21.40 5.31
CA SER A 61 4.93 -21.97 6.64
C SER A 61 5.96 -23.00 7.11
N GLU A 62 7.10 -23.16 6.44
CA GLU A 62 8.09 -24.19 6.79
C GLU A 62 9.10 -23.71 7.86
N ASP A 63 9.27 -22.40 8.09
CA ASP A 63 10.31 -21.89 9.01
C ASP A 63 9.87 -20.80 10.01
N THR A 64 8.57 -20.49 10.09
CA THR A 64 8.11 -19.51 11.10
C THR A 64 7.92 -20.19 12.46
N PHE A 65 8.80 -19.87 13.42
CA PHE A 65 8.68 -20.18 14.87
C PHE A 65 7.35 -19.75 15.52
N PHE A 66 6.51 -19.01 14.79
CA PHE A 66 5.22 -18.52 15.21
C PHE A 66 4.12 -19.24 14.44
N SER A 67 3.49 -20.22 15.09
CA SER A 67 2.47 -21.10 14.52
C SER A 67 1.16 -20.42 14.07
N ASN A 68 1.02 -19.10 14.28
CA ASN A 68 -0.22 -18.34 14.04
C ASN A 68 -0.06 -17.13 13.10
N VAL A 69 1.07 -16.96 12.40
CA VAL A 69 1.24 -15.82 11.48
C VAL A 69 0.53 -16.13 10.16
N VAL A 70 -0.70 -15.64 10.03
CA VAL A 70 -1.55 -15.85 8.84
C VAL A 70 -1.17 -14.90 7.69
N LYS A 71 -0.55 -13.75 8.00
CA LYS A 71 -0.13 -12.75 7.00
C LYS A 71 1.19 -12.10 7.43
N GLY A 72 2.16 -12.07 6.51
CA GLY A 72 3.43 -11.36 6.65
C GLY A 72 3.47 -10.13 5.76
N GLY A 73 4.52 -9.33 5.91
CA GLY A 73 4.69 -8.11 5.13
C GLY A 73 5.47 -7.02 5.84
N PHE A 74 5.61 -5.89 5.17
CA PHE A 74 6.31 -4.72 5.68
C PHE A 74 5.65 -3.41 5.23
N SER A 75 5.84 -2.36 6.01
CA SER A 75 5.36 -1.02 5.66
C SER A 75 6.33 -0.33 4.71
N ALA A 76 5.79 0.35 3.71
CA ALA A 76 6.54 1.13 2.74
C ALA A 76 5.75 2.41 2.36
N TYR A 77 6.32 3.18 1.44
CA TYR A 77 5.68 4.36 0.86
C TYR A 77 5.76 4.26 -0.66
N ALA A 78 4.66 4.60 -1.35
CA ALA A 78 4.62 4.58 -2.81
C ALA A 78 3.82 5.77 -3.35
N PRO A 79 4.28 6.40 -4.44
CA PRO A 79 3.48 7.36 -5.19
C PRO A 79 2.34 6.64 -5.94
N ALA A 80 1.25 7.38 -6.21
CA ALA A 80 0.05 6.84 -6.85
C ALA A 80 0.32 6.16 -8.20
N TYR A 81 1.28 6.67 -8.98
CA TYR A 81 1.60 6.12 -10.30
C TYR A 81 2.29 4.74 -10.24
N GLU A 82 2.78 4.32 -9.07
CA GLU A 82 3.35 2.97 -8.86
C GLU A 82 2.29 1.96 -8.37
N LEU A 83 1.07 2.43 -8.12
CA LEU A 83 -0.04 1.62 -7.64
C LEU A 83 -1.05 1.40 -8.77
N CYS A 84 -1.59 0.18 -8.84
CA CYS A 84 -2.63 -0.17 -9.80
C CYS A 84 -3.91 -0.61 -9.08
N LYS A 85 -5.04 -0.05 -9.49
CA LYS A 85 -6.36 -0.45 -8.99
C LYS A 85 -6.70 -1.86 -9.45
N LEU A 86 -7.15 -2.67 -8.50
CA LEU A 86 -7.53 -4.05 -8.74
C LEU A 86 -9.03 -4.25 -8.93
N GLU A 87 -9.84 -3.19 -8.82
CA GLU A 87 -11.32 -3.26 -8.86
C GLU A 87 -11.85 -4.01 -10.08
N HIS A 88 -11.24 -3.82 -11.25
CA HIS A 88 -11.59 -4.52 -12.49
C HIS A 88 -11.49 -6.05 -12.40
N LEU A 89 -10.70 -6.60 -11.46
CA LEU A 89 -10.61 -8.04 -11.25
C LEU A 89 -11.89 -8.64 -10.66
N ARG A 90 -12.75 -7.83 -10.03
CA ARG A 90 -14.06 -8.28 -9.53
C ARG A 90 -14.97 -8.77 -10.66
N ASP A 91 -14.87 -8.17 -11.84
CA ASP A 91 -15.64 -8.57 -13.03
C ASP A 91 -15.30 -9.99 -13.50
N TYR A 92 -14.08 -10.45 -13.17
CA TYR A 92 -13.60 -11.81 -13.45
C TYR A 92 -13.83 -12.77 -12.27
N GLY A 93 -14.55 -12.35 -11.22
CA GLY A 93 -14.87 -13.17 -10.05
C GLY A 93 -13.74 -13.27 -9.00
N VAL A 94 -12.70 -12.45 -9.10
CA VAL A 94 -11.60 -12.43 -8.13
C VAL A 94 -12.02 -11.70 -6.84
N ARG A 95 -11.73 -12.31 -5.69
CA ARG A 95 -11.94 -11.71 -4.36
C ARG A 95 -10.67 -10.99 -3.90
N ILE A 96 -10.56 -9.70 -4.24
CA ILE A 96 -9.38 -8.86 -4.01
C ILE A 96 -8.97 -8.84 -2.51
N GLU A 97 -9.93 -8.93 -1.59
CA GLU A 97 -9.69 -8.89 -0.15
C GLU A 97 -8.87 -10.09 0.35
N ARG A 98 -8.83 -11.16 -0.44
CA ARG A 98 -8.09 -12.41 -0.15
C ARG A 98 -6.72 -12.49 -0.81
N LEU A 99 -6.31 -11.46 -1.56
CA LEU A 99 -4.96 -11.33 -2.13
C LEU A 99 -3.91 -11.06 -1.04
#